data_AF-A0A1I1JQG1-F1
#
_entry.id   AF-A0A1I1JQG1-F1
#
_cell.length_a   1.000
_cell.length_b   1.000
_cell.length_c   1.000
_cell.angle_alpha   90.00
_cell.angle_beta   90.00
_cell.angle_gamma   90.00
#
_symmetry.space_group_name_H-M   'P 1'
#
loop_
_entity.id
_entity.type
_entity.pdbx_description
1 polymer ?
#
loop_
_entity_poly.entity_id
_entity_poly.type
_entity_poly.pdbx_seq_one_letter_code
_entity_poly.pdbx_strand_id
1 'polypeptide(L)'
;MTSFSCGIAVGLALLAAPVQAASPSFDCAKAGTATEHAICASDVLAGLDRHLAEAYRAARAGAGETGVAQIRADQVAWIARRDACGGDAGCIEDRMEARLRQLQSLLANGLADSGLSGAYCAGADLLLVEDDGGSVEFSISSFQGGGHSCGTGRVRATQSGPEYVGQADGCSFRLTVADDRIVFTSGGEPECRQFCGARASFGTHIFPFSTRRSAPPEWTTAGESGGC
;
A
#
# COMPACT_ATOMS: atom_id res chain seq x y z
N MET A 1 -35.81 71.64 31.71
CA MET A 1 -34.57 70.87 31.46
C MET A 1 -34.71 69.54 32.17
N THR A 2 -35.02 68.46 31.46
CA THR A 2 -34.48 67.09 31.66
C THR A 2 -35.12 66.18 30.62
N SER A 3 -34.25 65.46 29.89
CA SER A 3 -34.53 64.68 28.69
C SER A 3 -34.77 63.21 29.06
N PHE A 4 -35.77 62.55 28.48
CA PHE A 4 -35.94 61.10 28.59
C PHE A 4 -35.31 60.42 27.37
N SER A 5 -34.17 59.77 27.56
CA SER A 5 -33.52 58.94 26.52
C SER A 5 -34.20 57.58 26.42
N CYS A 6 -34.70 57.26 25.23
CA CYS A 6 -35.19 55.94 24.84
C CYS A 6 -34.00 55.06 24.45
N GLY A 7 -33.65 54.08 25.28
CA GLY A 7 -32.62 53.08 24.97
C GLY A 7 -33.20 51.95 24.13
N ILE A 8 -32.79 51.85 22.86
CA ILE A 8 -33.10 50.71 21.99
C ILE A 8 -32.11 49.59 22.32
N ALA A 9 -32.62 48.51 22.93
CA ALA A 9 -31.86 47.28 23.10
C ALA A 9 -31.85 46.50 21.78
N VAL A 10 -30.73 46.52 21.05
CA VAL A 10 -30.49 45.66 19.89
C VAL A 10 -30.09 44.28 20.41
N GLY A 11 -31.04 43.33 20.39
CA GLY A 11 -30.77 41.93 20.69
C GLY A 11 -30.00 41.27 19.56
N LEU A 12 -28.72 40.95 19.78
CA LEU A 12 -27.88 40.19 18.87
C LEU A 12 -28.28 38.70 18.96
N ALA A 13 -29.19 38.26 18.09
CA ALA A 13 -29.54 36.85 17.97
C ALA A 13 -28.40 36.08 17.29
N LEU A 14 -27.59 35.37 18.10
CA LEU A 14 -26.62 34.39 17.62
C LEU A 14 -27.36 33.21 16.99
N LEU A 15 -27.39 33.15 15.66
CA LEU A 15 -27.80 31.97 14.90
C LEU A 15 -26.76 30.86 15.10
N ALA A 16 -27.01 29.99 16.07
CA ALA A 16 -26.26 28.74 16.20
C ALA A 16 -26.63 27.83 15.01
N ALA A 17 -25.73 27.71 14.03
CA ALA A 17 -25.84 26.69 13.01
C ALA A 17 -25.78 25.30 13.68
N PRO A 18 -26.67 24.35 13.36
CA PRO A 18 -26.61 23.02 13.93
C PRO A 18 -25.31 22.36 13.48
N VAL A 19 -24.45 21.98 14.44
CA VAL A 19 -23.34 21.07 14.19
C VAL A 19 -23.97 19.75 13.73
N GLN A 20 -23.82 19.44 12.45
CA GLN A 20 -24.28 18.18 11.90
C GLN A 20 -23.37 17.08 12.48
N ALA A 21 -23.90 16.28 13.40
CA ALA A 21 -23.20 15.14 13.96
C ALA A 21 -22.71 14.22 12.82
N ALA A 22 -21.49 13.69 12.97
CA ALA A 22 -20.87 12.88 11.94
C ALA A 22 -21.70 11.60 11.73
N SER A 23 -22.22 11.37 10.52
CA SER A 23 -23.03 10.19 10.23
C SER A 23 -22.15 9.04 9.72
N PRO A 24 -22.39 7.78 10.13
CA PRO A 24 -21.62 6.63 9.66
C PRO A 24 -21.89 6.35 8.16
N SER A 25 -21.25 5.32 7.61
CA SER A 25 -21.43 4.91 6.21
C SER A 25 -22.80 4.31 5.89
N PHE A 26 -23.67 4.15 6.89
CA PHE A 26 -25.04 3.67 6.80
C PHE A 26 -26.05 4.68 7.36
N ASP A 27 -27.32 4.49 7.02
CA ASP A 27 -28.42 5.34 7.50
C ASP A 27 -28.79 4.98 8.95
N CYS A 28 -28.53 5.90 9.88
CA CYS A 28 -28.84 5.70 11.30
C CYS A 28 -30.31 5.46 11.60
N ALA A 29 -31.24 5.90 10.73
CA ALA A 29 -32.66 5.59 10.88
C ALA A 29 -32.97 4.09 10.67
N LYS A 30 -32.01 3.34 10.10
CA LYS A 30 -32.11 1.90 9.82
C LYS A 30 -31.23 1.04 10.74
N ALA A 31 -30.62 1.65 11.77
CA ALA A 31 -29.86 0.91 12.77
C ALA A 31 -30.77 -0.13 13.45
N GLY A 32 -30.35 -1.39 13.42
CA GLY A 32 -31.09 -2.54 13.96
C GLY A 32 -30.38 -3.24 15.12
N THR A 33 -29.11 -2.91 15.39
CA THR A 33 -28.33 -3.49 16.49
C THR A 33 -27.91 -2.44 17.53
N ALA A 34 -27.65 -2.88 18.77
CA ALA A 34 -27.12 -2.01 19.82
C ALA A 34 -25.77 -1.37 19.40
N THR A 35 -24.95 -2.12 18.66
CA THR A 35 -23.70 -1.65 18.06
C THR A 35 -23.94 -0.53 17.05
N GLU A 36 -24.89 -0.69 16.13
CA GLU A 36 -25.20 0.35 15.14
C GLU A 36 -25.73 1.62 15.79
N HIS A 37 -26.56 1.51 16.84
CA HIS A 37 -26.99 2.66 17.62
C HIS A 37 -25.82 3.36 18.33
N ALA A 38 -24.88 2.60 18.89
CA ALA A 38 -23.68 3.17 19.52
C ALA A 38 -22.78 3.88 18.49
N ILE A 39 -22.62 3.32 17.29
CA ILE A 39 -21.90 3.96 16.18
C ILE A 39 -22.58 5.28 15.79
N CYS A 40 -23.91 5.29 15.66
CA CYS A 40 -24.69 6.48 15.33
C CYS A 40 -24.66 7.58 16.40
N ALA A 41 -24.45 7.21 17.67
CA ALA A 41 -24.41 8.15 18.79
C ALA A 41 -23.02 8.72 19.06
N SER A 42 -21.98 8.28 18.34
CA SER A 42 -20.59 8.67 18.56
C SER A 42 -19.95 9.17 17.27
N ASP A 43 -19.55 10.44 17.24
CA ASP A 43 -18.86 11.03 16.08
C ASP A 43 -17.55 10.29 15.73
N VAL A 44 -16.85 9.78 16.74
CA VAL A 44 -15.60 9.02 16.58
C VAL A 44 -15.89 7.68 15.89
N LEU A 45 -16.85 6.92 16.40
CA LEU A 45 -17.20 5.62 15.81
C LEU A 45 -17.81 5.78 14.42
N ALA A 46 -18.62 6.81 14.20
CA ALA A 46 -19.17 7.13 12.90
C ALA A 46 -18.07 7.51 11.88
N GLY A 47 -17.06 8.27 12.31
CA GLY A 47 -15.88 8.55 11.48
C GLY A 47 -15.09 7.30 11.11
N LEU A 48 -14.85 6.44 12.10
CA LEU A 48 -14.12 5.19 11.90
C LEU A 48 -14.88 4.23 10.97
N ASP A 49 -16.20 4.15 11.08
CA ASP A 49 -17.06 3.39 10.17
C ASP A 49 -16.93 3.85 8.71
N ARG A 50 -16.89 5.17 8.46
CA ARG A 50 -16.67 5.72 7.10
C ARG A 50 -15.31 5.32 6.54
N HIS A 51 -14.23 5.48 7.32
CA HIS A 51 -12.89 5.08 6.89
C HIS A 51 -12.80 3.58 6.58
N LEU A 52 -13.43 2.75 7.40
CA LEU A 52 -13.50 1.30 7.19
C LEU A 52 -14.27 0.96 5.90
N ALA A 53 -15.40 1.63 5.65
CA ALA A 53 -16.16 1.45 4.43
C ALA A 53 -15.39 1.86 3.17
N GLU A 54 -14.61 2.93 3.23
CA GLU A 54 -13.70 3.36 2.16
C GLU A 54 -12.59 2.33 1.91
N ALA A 55 -11.88 1.91 2.96
CA ALA A 55 -10.83 0.90 2.86
C ALA A 55 -11.36 -0.43 2.31
N TYR A 56 -12.57 -0.85 2.71
CA TYR A 56 -13.21 -2.05 2.20
C TYR A 56 -13.54 -1.95 0.70
N ARG A 57 -14.05 -0.80 0.23
CA ARG A 57 -14.30 -0.58 -1.20
C ARG A 57 -13.01 -0.65 -2.01
N ALA A 58 -11.97 0.02 -1.53
CA ALA A 58 -10.69 0.06 -2.22
C ALA A 58 -10.02 -1.34 -2.22
N ALA A 59 -10.02 -2.07 -1.10
CA ALA A 59 -9.46 -3.42 -1.02
C ALA A 59 -10.11 -4.40 -2.01
N ARG A 60 -11.43 -4.25 -2.23
CA ARG A 60 -12.15 -5.04 -3.24
C ARG A 60 -11.85 -4.62 -4.66
N ALA A 61 -11.65 -3.32 -4.91
CA ALA A 61 -11.32 -2.83 -6.24
C ALA A 61 -9.92 -3.29 -6.70
N GLY A 62 -8.98 -3.43 -5.77
CA GLY A 62 -7.63 -3.92 -6.04
C GLY A 62 -7.48 -5.45 -6.07
N ALA A 63 -8.55 -6.21 -5.83
CA ALA A 63 -8.49 -7.68 -5.77
C ALA A 63 -9.03 -8.34 -7.05
N GLY A 64 -8.44 -9.47 -7.45
CA GLY A 64 -9.02 -10.36 -8.46
C GLY A 64 -10.32 -11.03 -7.99
N GLU A 65 -11.08 -11.66 -8.89
CA GLU A 65 -12.44 -12.18 -8.62
C GLU A 65 -12.52 -13.11 -7.40
N THR A 66 -11.60 -14.08 -7.27
CA THR A 66 -11.50 -14.97 -6.10
C THR A 66 -11.20 -14.20 -4.81
N GLY A 67 -10.32 -13.19 -4.88
CA GLY A 67 -9.99 -12.32 -3.74
C GLY A 67 -11.17 -11.47 -3.30
N VAL A 68 -11.96 -10.94 -4.24
CA VAL A 68 -13.19 -10.19 -3.94
C VAL A 68 -14.18 -11.05 -3.16
N ALA A 69 -14.37 -12.31 -3.55
CA ALA A 69 -15.27 -13.24 -2.86
C ALA A 69 -14.83 -13.49 -1.40
N GLN A 70 -13.54 -13.73 -1.18
CA GLN A 70 -12.96 -13.93 0.15
C GLN A 70 -13.09 -12.68 1.04
N ILE A 71 -12.72 -11.51 0.52
CA ILE A 71 -12.84 -10.24 1.24
C ILE A 71 -14.28 -9.98 1.69
N ARG A 72 -15.26 -10.33 0.84
CA ARG A 72 -16.69 -10.20 1.15
C ARG A 72 -17.11 -11.13 2.28
N ALA A 73 -16.70 -12.40 2.23
CA ALA A 73 -17.00 -13.38 3.27
C ALA A 73 -16.39 -12.97 4.62
N ASP A 74 -15.13 -12.53 4.62
CA ASP A 74 -14.44 -12.07 5.82
C ASP A 74 -15.08 -10.83 6.43
N GLN A 75 -15.58 -9.92 5.58
CA GLN A 75 -16.28 -8.71 6.04
C GLN A 75 -17.59 -9.06 6.75
N VAL A 76 -18.38 -10.00 6.22
CA VAL A 76 -19.62 -10.48 6.86
C VAL A 76 -19.31 -11.12 8.21
N ALA A 77 -18.30 -12.00 8.26
CA ALA A 77 -17.89 -12.63 9.51
C ALA A 77 -17.35 -11.61 10.53
N TRP A 78 -16.67 -10.55 10.07
CA TRP A 78 -16.20 -9.48 10.94
C TRP A 78 -17.36 -8.65 11.51
N ILE A 79 -18.38 -8.32 10.74
CA ILE A 79 -19.56 -7.58 11.22
C ILE A 79 -20.20 -8.33 12.41
N ALA A 80 -20.37 -9.65 12.32
CA ALA A 80 -20.89 -10.44 13.44
C ALA A 80 -20.02 -10.34 14.71
N ARG A 81 -18.69 -10.28 14.57
CA ARG A 81 -17.76 -10.11 15.71
C ARG A 81 -17.80 -8.70 16.30
N ARG A 82 -18.01 -7.68 15.47
CA ARG A 82 -18.22 -6.30 15.92
C ARG A 82 -19.54 -6.20 16.69
N ASP A 83 -20.61 -6.78 16.16
CA ASP A 83 -21.95 -6.69 16.76
C ASP A 83 -22.06 -7.44 18.10
N ALA A 84 -21.19 -8.42 18.32
CA ALA A 84 -21.04 -9.08 19.62
C ALA A 84 -20.56 -8.12 20.75
N CYS A 85 -20.03 -6.94 20.43
CA CYS A 85 -19.70 -5.90 21.42
C CYS A 85 -20.96 -5.22 22.01
N GLY A 86 -22.13 -5.35 21.37
CA GLY A 86 -23.32 -4.60 21.78
C GLY A 86 -23.05 -3.09 21.75
N GLY A 87 -23.43 -2.37 22.81
CA GLY A 87 -23.24 -0.91 22.91
C GLY A 87 -21.89 -0.45 23.49
N ASP A 88 -20.94 -1.35 23.74
CA ASP A 88 -19.63 -1.00 24.30
C ASP A 88 -18.75 -0.28 23.27
N ALA A 89 -18.64 1.05 23.41
CA ALA A 89 -17.89 1.89 22.47
C ALA A 89 -16.41 1.49 22.34
N GLY A 90 -15.74 1.12 23.44
CA GLY A 90 -14.32 0.74 23.40
C GLY A 90 -14.10 -0.58 22.67
N CYS A 91 -14.97 -1.57 22.92
CA CYS A 91 -14.95 -2.83 22.19
C CYS A 91 -15.19 -2.61 20.68
N ILE A 92 -16.16 -1.76 20.33
CA ILE A 92 -16.48 -1.45 18.92
C ILE A 92 -15.28 -0.79 18.23
N GLU A 93 -14.69 0.22 18.86
CA GLU A 93 -13.52 0.94 18.37
C GLU A 93 -12.35 -0.01 18.09
N ASP A 94 -11.97 -0.84 19.07
CA ASP A 94 -10.90 -1.83 18.93
C ASP A 94 -11.14 -2.79 17.74
N ARG A 95 -12.38 -3.26 17.58
CA ARG A 95 -12.76 -4.16 16.48
C ARG A 95 -12.72 -3.48 15.13
N MET A 96 -13.09 -2.20 15.06
CA MET A 96 -13.06 -1.40 13.84
C MET A 96 -11.64 -1.03 13.44
N GLU A 97 -10.80 -0.58 14.38
CA GLU A 97 -9.40 -0.25 14.09
C GLU A 97 -8.62 -1.47 13.61
N ALA A 98 -8.79 -2.62 14.29
CA ALA A 98 -8.13 -3.86 13.89
C ALA A 98 -8.52 -4.26 12.46
N ARG A 99 -9.79 -4.06 12.09
CA ARG A 99 -10.25 -4.34 10.74
C ARG A 99 -9.75 -3.33 9.71
N LEU A 100 -9.70 -2.05 10.07
CA LEU A 100 -9.16 -1.02 9.21
C LEU A 100 -7.69 -1.34 8.85
N ARG A 101 -6.87 -1.72 9.83
CA ARG A 101 -5.47 -2.17 9.60
C ARG A 101 -5.40 -3.39 8.67
N GLN A 102 -6.29 -4.37 8.84
CA GLN A 102 -6.35 -5.53 7.94
C GLN A 102 -6.69 -5.14 6.50
N LEU A 103 -7.69 -4.28 6.29
CA LEU A 103 -8.09 -3.82 4.96
C LEU A 103 -6.99 -2.98 4.30
N GLN A 104 -6.30 -2.14 5.07
CA GLN A 104 -5.14 -1.37 4.59
C GLN A 104 -3.97 -2.29 4.19
N SER A 105 -3.73 -3.38 4.92
CA SER A 105 -2.72 -4.37 4.53
C SER A 105 -3.11 -5.10 3.24
N LEU A 106 -4.38 -5.47 3.06
CA LEU A 106 -4.86 -6.08 1.81
C LEU A 106 -4.72 -5.12 0.62
N LEU A 107 -4.98 -3.83 0.84
CA LEU A 107 -4.75 -2.77 -0.14
C LEU A 107 -3.28 -2.64 -0.51
N ALA A 108 -2.39 -2.57 0.49
CA ALA A 108 -0.95 -2.49 0.25
C ALA A 108 -0.44 -3.74 -0.50
N ASN A 109 -0.97 -4.92 -0.16
CA ASN A 109 -0.63 -6.16 -0.85
C ASN A 109 -1.20 -6.22 -2.28
N GLY A 110 -2.43 -5.75 -2.51
CA GLY A 110 -3.02 -5.67 -3.85
C GLY A 110 -2.33 -4.62 -4.74
N LEU A 111 -1.94 -3.48 -4.16
CA LEU A 111 -1.10 -2.49 -4.82
C LEU A 111 0.29 -3.05 -5.12
N ALA A 112 0.87 -3.81 -4.20
CA ALA A 112 2.07 -4.57 -4.48
C ALA A 112 1.81 -5.55 -5.62
N ASP A 113 0.75 -6.35 -5.63
CA ASP A 113 0.43 -7.28 -6.71
C ASP A 113 0.20 -6.58 -8.08
N SER A 114 -0.27 -5.33 -8.08
CA SER A 114 -0.37 -4.50 -9.30
C SER A 114 0.91 -3.75 -9.68
N GLY A 115 1.84 -3.59 -8.73
CA GLY A 115 3.15 -2.97 -8.92
C GLY A 115 4.27 -4.02 -8.97
N LEU A 116 5.50 -3.56 -9.13
CA LEU A 116 6.66 -4.45 -9.20
C LEU A 116 7.31 -4.74 -7.84
N SER A 117 6.83 -4.15 -6.72
CA SER A 117 7.46 -4.26 -5.40
C SER A 117 7.65 -5.69 -4.87
N GLY A 118 8.87 -6.20 -4.80
CA GLY A 118 9.11 -7.55 -4.30
C GLY A 118 10.54 -8.04 -4.46
N ALA A 119 10.77 -9.24 -3.93
CA ALA A 119 11.99 -10.01 -4.15
C ALA A 119 11.72 -11.11 -5.20
N TYR A 120 12.48 -11.10 -6.29
CA TYR A 120 12.34 -12.07 -7.38
C TYR A 120 13.60 -12.89 -7.54
N CYS A 121 13.43 -14.19 -7.81
CA CYS A 121 14.51 -15.16 -7.84
C CYS A 121 14.68 -15.81 -9.20
N ALA A 122 15.93 -15.96 -9.63
CA ALA A 122 16.29 -16.65 -10.87
C ALA A 122 17.55 -17.48 -10.66
N GLY A 123 17.39 -18.74 -10.23
CA GLY A 123 18.53 -19.56 -9.82
C GLY A 123 19.22 -18.95 -8.61
N ALA A 124 20.47 -18.55 -8.76
CA ALA A 124 21.24 -17.87 -7.70
C ALA A 124 21.05 -16.34 -7.72
N ASP A 125 20.40 -15.78 -8.73
CA ASP A 125 20.25 -14.33 -8.87
C ASP A 125 19.03 -13.82 -8.10
N LEU A 126 19.18 -12.67 -7.44
CA LEU A 126 18.12 -11.95 -6.75
C LEU A 126 17.90 -10.58 -7.39
N LEU A 127 16.65 -10.23 -7.66
CA LEU A 127 16.21 -8.88 -7.98
C LEU A 127 15.28 -8.38 -6.87
N LEU A 128 15.65 -7.27 -6.22
CA LEU A 128 14.79 -6.50 -5.33
C LEU A 128 14.24 -5.32 -6.10
N VAL A 129 12.93 -5.09 -6.02
CA VAL A 129 12.25 -3.94 -6.62
C VAL A 129 11.36 -3.29 -5.58
N GLU A 130 11.39 -1.97 -5.52
CA GLU A 130 10.37 -1.15 -4.87
C GLU A 130 9.74 -0.24 -5.93
N ASP A 131 8.43 -0.32 -6.06
CA ASP A 131 7.61 0.45 -6.99
C ASP A 131 6.91 1.57 -6.23
N ASP A 132 7.11 2.81 -6.68
CA ASP A 132 6.50 4.02 -6.11
C ASP A 132 5.29 4.54 -6.92
N GLY A 133 4.89 3.84 -7.99
CA GLY A 133 3.77 4.19 -8.85
C GLY A 133 4.12 5.10 -10.04
N GLY A 134 5.41 5.35 -10.30
CA GLY A 134 5.89 6.06 -11.50
C GLY A 134 7.37 5.86 -11.81
N SER A 135 8.17 5.52 -10.79
CA SER A 135 9.51 4.98 -10.89
C SER A 135 9.64 3.71 -10.05
N VAL A 136 10.70 2.97 -10.32
CA VAL A 136 11.14 1.87 -9.46
C VAL A 136 12.53 2.18 -8.95
N GLU A 137 12.78 1.81 -7.71
CA GLU A 137 14.14 1.56 -7.23
C GLU A 137 14.35 0.06 -7.32
N PHE A 138 15.53 -0.39 -7.75
CA PHE A 138 15.84 -1.81 -7.80
C PHE A 138 17.30 -2.10 -7.48
N SER A 139 17.58 -3.35 -7.10
CA SER A 139 18.93 -3.88 -7.03
C SER A 139 18.95 -5.31 -7.53
N ILE A 140 19.93 -5.65 -8.37
CA ILE A 140 20.20 -7.04 -8.76
C ILE A 140 21.52 -7.49 -8.13
N SER A 141 21.50 -8.71 -7.59
CA SER A 141 22.69 -9.44 -7.17
C SER A 141 22.73 -10.74 -7.95
N SER A 142 23.75 -10.93 -8.77
CA SER A 142 23.96 -12.15 -9.55
C SER A 142 25.21 -12.88 -9.08
N PHE A 143 25.09 -14.18 -8.83
CA PHE A 143 26.18 -15.02 -8.36
C PHE A 143 26.51 -16.03 -9.46
N GLN A 144 27.51 -15.70 -10.26
CA GLN A 144 27.94 -16.50 -11.40
C GLN A 144 28.90 -17.61 -10.96
N GLY A 145 28.99 -18.67 -11.78
CA GLY A 145 29.97 -19.74 -11.57
C GLY A 145 31.41 -19.22 -11.52
N GLY A 146 32.24 -19.79 -10.65
CA GLY A 146 33.64 -19.37 -10.47
C GLY A 146 33.88 -18.30 -9.40
N GLY A 147 32.86 -17.97 -8.60
CA GLY A 147 32.99 -17.02 -7.47
C GLY A 147 32.88 -15.55 -7.86
N HIS A 148 32.37 -15.27 -9.06
CA HIS A 148 32.12 -13.92 -9.54
C HIS A 148 30.73 -13.47 -9.10
N SER A 149 30.64 -12.35 -8.39
CA SER A 149 29.38 -11.69 -8.08
C SER A 149 29.28 -10.37 -8.82
N CYS A 150 28.08 -10.09 -9.32
CA CYS A 150 27.71 -8.81 -9.86
C CYS A 150 26.64 -8.19 -8.96
N GLY A 151 26.77 -6.89 -8.66
CA GLY A 151 25.80 -6.17 -7.85
C GLY A 151 25.62 -4.75 -8.36
N THR A 152 24.40 -4.34 -8.70
CA THR A 152 24.16 -2.96 -9.15
C THR A 152 24.15 -1.95 -8.01
N GLY A 153 24.01 -2.41 -6.76
CA GLY A 153 23.48 -1.55 -5.70
C GLY A 153 22.06 -1.07 -6.04
N ARG A 154 21.60 -0.02 -5.36
CA ARG A 154 20.28 0.57 -5.62
C ARG A 154 20.34 1.51 -6.81
N VAL A 155 19.52 1.23 -7.81
CA VAL A 155 19.39 2.02 -9.03
C VAL A 155 17.95 2.49 -9.12
N ARG A 156 17.77 3.79 -9.30
CA ARG A 156 16.46 4.36 -9.65
C ARG A 156 16.26 4.27 -11.15
N ALA A 157 15.09 3.79 -11.57
CA ALA A 157 14.67 3.70 -12.95
C ALA A 157 13.28 4.30 -13.13
N THR A 158 13.10 5.04 -14.21
CA THR A 158 11.83 5.67 -14.57
C THR A 158 11.17 4.92 -15.72
N GLN A 159 9.85 4.89 -15.74
CA GLN A 159 9.11 4.24 -16.81
C GLN A 159 9.31 4.95 -18.16
N SER A 160 9.61 4.17 -19.19
CA SER A 160 9.77 4.59 -20.58
C SER A 160 9.15 3.53 -21.49
N GLY A 161 7.84 3.62 -21.72
CA GLY A 161 7.09 2.58 -22.44
C GLY A 161 6.90 1.32 -21.59
N PRO A 162 7.17 0.11 -22.12
CA PRO A 162 7.04 -1.14 -21.34
C PRO A 162 8.25 -1.43 -20.43
N GLU A 163 9.17 -0.47 -20.31
CA GLU A 163 10.46 -0.67 -19.68
C GLU A 163 10.70 0.40 -18.61
N TYR A 164 11.39 0.02 -17.55
CA TYR A 164 11.98 0.96 -16.60
C TYR A 164 13.45 1.11 -16.95
N VAL A 165 13.91 2.34 -17.14
CA VAL A 165 15.29 2.64 -17.52
C VAL A 165 15.95 3.45 -16.41
N GLY A 166 17.09 2.98 -15.93
CA GLY A 166 17.91 3.65 -14.92
C GLY A 166 19.36 3.73 -15.36
N GLN A 167 20.13 4.58 -14.71
CA GLN A 167 21.57 4.68 -14.89
C GLN A 167 22.26 4.79 -13.55
N ALA A 168 23.42 4.15 -13.40
CA ALA A 168 24.31 4.33 -12.28
C ALA A 168 25.76 4.28 -12.76
N ASP A 169 26.58 5.23 -12.33
CA ASP A 169 28.01 5.33 -12.62
C ASP A 169 28.35 5.17 -14.11
N GLY A 170 27.51 5.71 -15.00
CA GLY A 170 27.70 5.66 -16.46
C GLY A 170 27.23 4.36 -17.14
N CYS A 171 26.77 3.36 -16.39
CA CYS A 171 26.13 2.17 -16.94
C CYS A 171 24.61 2.35 -17.02
N SER A 172 24.01 1.94 -18.14
CA SER A 172 22.55 1.88 -18.26
C SER A 172 21.99 0.52 -17.85
N PHE A 173 20.82 0.55 -17.24
CA PHE A 173 20.08 -0.63 -16.82
C PHE A 173 18.63 -0.53 -17.24
N ARG A 174 18.02 -1.68 -17.55
CA ARG A 174 16.64 -1.76 -18.03
C ARG A 174 15.93 -2.95 -17.43
N LEU A 175 14.74 -2.70 -16.90
CA LEU A 175 13.77 -3.72 -16.51
C LEU A 175 12.62 -3.70 -17.52
N THR A 176 12.53 -4.73 -18.37
CA THR A 176 11.40 -4.91 -19.28
C THR A 176 10.36 -5.78 -18.58
N VAL A 177 9.16 -5.26 -18.42
CA VAL A 177 8.05 -5.96 -17.75
C VAL A 177 7.24 -6.71 -18.80
N ALA A 178 7.07 -8.01 -18.61
CA ALA A 178 6.14 -8.84 -19.37
C ALA A 178 5.09 -9.43 -18.42
N ASP A 179 4.05 -10.05 -18.98
CA ASP A 179 2.88 -10.52 -18.22
C ASP A 179 3.22 -11.48 -17.06
N ASP A 180 4.31 -12.24 -17.18
CA ASP A 180 4.70 -13.30 -16.23
C ASP A 180 6.12 -13.16 -15.66
N ARG A 181 6.87 -12.10 -16.01
CA ARG A 181 8.29 -11.98 -15.67
C ARG A 181 8.83 -10.55 -15.81
N ILE A 182 9.92 -10.28 -15.09
CA ILE A 182 10.79 -9.12 -15.30
C ILE A 182 12.05 -9.58 -16.03
N VAL A 183 12.44 -8.89 -17.10
CA VAL A 183 13.72 -9.10 -17.78
C VAL A 183 14.65 -7.95 -17.42
N PHE A 184 15.72 -8.24 -16.70
CA PHE A 184 16.79 -7.28 -16.43
C PHE A 184 17.87 -7.36 -17.51
N THR A 185 18.31 -6.20 -17.99
CA THR A 185 19.45 -6.05 -18.89
C THR A 185 20.31 -4.87 -18.46
N SER A 186 21.63 -5.00 -18.59
CA SER A 186 22.56 -3.87 -18.59
C SER A 186 22.89 -3.44 -20.01
N GLY A 187 23.28 -2.19 -20.18
CA GLY A 187 23.82 -1.71 -21.45
C GLY A 187 25.22 -2.26 -21.76
N GLY A 188 25.74 -1.81 -22.91
CA GLY A 188 27.02 -2.22 -23.47
C GLY A 188 28.19 -1.29 -23.10
N GLU A 189 27.97 -0.32 -22.21
CA GLU A 189 28.95 0.68 -21.82
C GLU A 189 30.14 0.02 -21.09
N PRO A 190 31.39 0.42 -21.36
CA PRO A 190 32.57 -0.09 -20.64
C PRO A 190 32.48 0.02 -19.12
N GLU A 191 31.82 1.07 -18.63
CA GLU A 191 31.54 1.39 -17.24
C GLU A 191 30.72 0.29 -16.55
N CYS A 192 29.88 -0.46 -17.28
CA CYS A 192 29.09 -1.55 -16.71
C CYS A 192 29.94 -2.67 -16.09
N ARG A 193 31.23 -2.78 -16.47
CA ARG A 193 32.15 -3.75 -15.89
C ARG A 193 32.42 -3.49 -14.41
N GLN A 194 32.32 -2.25 -13.94
CA GLN A 194 32.63 -1.93 -12.54
C GLN A 194 31.73 -2.66 -11.54
N PHE A 195 30.50 -3.00 -11.94
CA PHE A 195 29.53 -3.70 -11.10
C PHE A 195 29.79 -5.22 -10.98
N CYS A 196 30.69 -5.77 -11.78
CA CYS A 196 31.07 -7.19 -11.80
C CYS A 196 32.59 -7.40 -11.67
N GLY A 197 33.35 -6.32 -11.42
CA GLY A 197 34.81 -6.29 -11.53
C GLY A 197 35.33 -6.31 -12.97
N ALA A 198 36.65 -6.18 -13.14
CA ALA A 198 37.29 -5.91 -14.43
C ALA A 198 37.11 -6.98 -15.54
N ARG A 199 36.52 -8.14 -15.24
CA ARG A 199 36.44 -9.30 -16.15
C ARG A 199 35.04 -9.72 -16.55
N ALA A 200 34.00 -9.07 -16.05
CA ALA A 200 32.62 -9.44 -16.33
C ALA A 200 31.74 -8.21 -16.49
N SER A 201 30.57 -8.40 -17.06
CA SER A 201 29.47 -7.44 -17.06
C SER A 201 28.19 -8.20 -16.74
N PHE A 202 27.14 -7.46 -16.40
CA PHE A 202 25.81 -8.03 -16.34
C PHE A 202 25.40 -8.55 -17.72
N GLY A 203 24.64 -9.64 -17.72
CA GLY A 203 24.00 -10.20 -18.90
C GLY A 203 22.52 -9.85 -18.94
N THR A 204 21.74 -10.68 -19.62
CA THR A 204 20.29 -10.69 -19.49
C THR A 204 19.88 -11.67 -18.40
N HIS A 205 19.05 -11.23 -17.46
CA HIS A 205 18.53 -12.04 -16.37
C HIS A 205 16.99 -12.02 -16.40
N ILE A 206 16.35 -13.18 -16.22
CA ILE A 206 14.90 -13.32 -16.32
C ILE A 206 14.34 -13.76 -14.97
N PHE A 207 13.46 -12.96 -14.40
CA PHE A 207 12.88 -13.13 -13.08
C PHE A 207 11.37 -13.41 -13.20
N PRO A 208 10.91 -14.66 -13.06
CA PRO A 208 9.50 -14.98 -13.16
C PRO A 208 8.71 -14.40 -11.98
N PHE A 209 7.53 -13.86 -12.26
CA PHE A 209 6.60 -13.37 -11.22
C PHE A 209 6.14 -14.49 -10.27
N SER A 210 6.13 -15.74 -10.72
CA SER A 210 5.85 -16.89 -9.86
C SER A 210 6.86 -17.09 -8.72
N THR A 211 8.04 -16.47 -8.81
CA THR A 211 9.06 -16.51 -7.75
C THR A 211 8.99 -15.33 -6.78
N ARG A 212 8.07 -14.38 -7.04
CA ARG A 212 7.95 -13.16 -6.26
C ARG A 212 7.63 -13.49 -4.80
N ARG A 213 8.43 -12.93 -3.91
CA ARG A 213 8.22 -12.93 -2.47
C ARG A 213 8.09 -11.49 -1.98
N SER A 214 7.51 -11.32 -0.79
CA SER A 214 7.51 -10.02 -0.11
C SER A 214 8.95 -9.53 0.03
N ALA A 215 9.19 -8.26 -0.32
CA ALA A 215 10.51 -7.66 -0.16
C ALA A 215 10.89 -7.67 1.33
N PRO A 216 12.16 -7.95 1.68
CA PRO A 216 12.61 -7.84 3.06
C PRO A 216 12.54 -6.38 3.52
N PRO A 217 12.27 -6.11 4.80
CA PRO A 217 12.39 -4.76 5.32
C PRO A 217 13.83 -4.23 5.13
N GLU A 218 13.95 -2.97 4.68
CA GLU A 218 15.19 -2.19 4.64
C GLU A 218 16.24 -2.52 3.57
N TRP A 219 15.86 -3.05 2.39
CA TRP A 219 16.83 -3.36 1.32
C TRP A 219 17.99 -4.26 1.75
N THR A 220 17.79 -5.05 2.80
CA THR A 220 18.84 -5.95 3.31
C THR A 220 19.24 -6.91 2.20
N THR A 221 20.55 -6.92 1.90
CA THR A 221 21.10 -7.78 0.84
C THR A 221 20.79 -9.24 1.16
N ALA A 222 20.42 -10.03 0.15
CA ALA A 222 20.15 -11.47 0.23
C ALA A 222 21.13 -12.27 1.10
N GLY A 223 22.37 -11.77 1.24
CA GLY A 223 23.44 -12.40 1.99
C GLY A 223 23.14 -12.63 3.48
N GLU A 224 22.26 -11.85 4.11
CA GLU A 224 21.93 -12.02 5.54
C GLU A 224 20.57 -12.72 5.77
N SER A 225 19.71 -12.77 4.76
CA SER A 225 18.37 -13.37 4.83
C SER A 225 18.24 -14.74 4.14
N GLY A 226 19.35 -15.32 3.65
CA GLY A 226 19.37 -16.71 3.14
C GLY A 226 19.22 -16.86 1.62
N GLY A 227 19.71 -15.90 0.83
CA GLY A 227 19.73 -16.01 -0.63
C GLY A 227 18.34 -16.08 -1.26
N CYS A 228 18.31 -16.40 -2.55
CA CYS A 228 17.15 -17.09 -3.08
C CYS A 228 17.02 -18.44 -2.38
#